data_AF-A0A444UYE6-F1
#
_entry.id   AF-A0A444UYE6-F1
#
_cell.length_a   1.000
_cell.length_b   1.000
_cell.length_c   1.000
_cell.angle_alpha   90.00
_cell.angle_beta   90.00
_cell.angle_gamma   90.00
#
_symmetry.space_group_name_H-M   'P 1'
#
loop_
_entity.id
_entity.type
_entity.pdbx_description
1 polymer ?
#
loop_
_entity_poly.entity_id
_entity_poly.type
_entity_poly.pdbx_seq_one_letter_code
_entity_poly.pdbx_strand_id
1 'polypeptide(L)'
;MAAPVLKVSTPRWERVARLLVCILGILVSFYAYHVETEKERDTGYRAMCDVSDSVSCSKVFTSRWGRGFGVLGSIFGKASAMNQPNSVYGLAFYVFQMLLGLTVSAMAALILMTTSIVSVLGSLYLGYILYFVLKNFCILCVTTYVLNVILFMLNYKRLVYLNEAWKQQLSRAEMCSYQLICVSLSLSHAGLTVSAMAALILMTTSIVSVLGSLYLGYILYFVLKNFCILCVTTYVLNVILFMLNYKRLVYLNEAWKQQLSVKQE
;
A
#
# COMPACT_ATOMS: atom_id res chain seq x y z
N MET A 1 -3.83 -16.98 30.74
CA MET A 1 -3.22 -15.65 30.88
C MET A 1 -3.91 -14.73 29.90
N ALA A 2 -4.72 -13.78 30.37
CA ALA A 2 -5.44 -12.86 29.50
C ALA A 2 -4.42 -11.98 28.77
N ALA A 3 -4.53 -11.87 27.44
CA ALA A 3 -3.70 -10.98 26.66
C ALA A 3 -3.85 -9.55 27.23
N PRO A 4 -2.76 -8.82 27.50
CA PRO A 4 -2.85 -7.46 28.01
C PRO A 4 -3.66 -6.62 27.01
N VAL A 5 -4.80 -6.08 27.46
CA VAL A 5 -5.63 -5.18 26.66
C VAL A 5 -4.82 -3.93 26.41
N LEU A 6 -4.32 -3.79 25.19
CA LEU A 6 -3.44 -2.72 24.78
C LEU A 6 -4.17 -1.37 24.89
N LYS A 7 -3.90 -0.57 25.93
CA LYS A 7 -4.33 0.83 26.04
C LYS A 7 -3.42 1.73 25.19
N VAL A 8 -3.38 1.51 23.88
CA VAL A 8 -2.75 2.44 22.94
C VAL A 8 -3.88 3.11 22.16
N SER A 9 -4.00 4.42 22.29
CA SER A 9 -4.97 5.19 21.53
C SER A 9 -4.25 5.87 20.38
N THR A 10 -4.65 5.63 19.13
CA THR A 10 -4.15 6.45 18.02
C THR A 10 -4.52 7.93 18.25
N PRO A 11 -3.66 8.87 17.80
CA PRO A 11 -3.90 10.28 18.03
C PRO A 11 -5.19 10.75 17.31
N ARG A 12 -5.92 11.67 17.94
CA ARG A 12 -7.23 12.14 17.43
C ARG A 12 -7.14 12.72 16.01
N TRP A 13 -6.06 13.44 15.69
CA TRP A 13 -5.86 14.02 14.37
C TRP A 13 -5.76 12.95 13.27
N GLU A 14 -5.18 11.77 13.56
CA GLU A 14 -5.08 10.67 12.60
C GLU A 14 -6.46 10.10 12.27
N ARG A 15 -7.32 9.94 13.28
CA ARG A 15 -8.69 9.47 13.08
C ARG A 15 -9.52 10.46 12.28
N VAL A 16 -9.42 11.75 12.60
CA VAL A 16 -10.14 12.81 11.87
C VAL A 16 -9.66 12.86 10.43
N ALA A 17 -8.35 12.89 10.18
CA ALA A 17 -7.78 12.91 8.84
C ALA A 17 -8.22 11.68 8.03
N ARG A 18 -8.13 10.47 8.61
CA ARG A 18 -8.61 9.23 7.97
C ARG A 18 -10.09 9.31 7.63
N LEU A 19 -10.92 9.77 8.57
CA LEU A 19 -12.36 9.87 8.37
C LEU A 19 -12.70 10.82 7.21
N LEU A 20 -12.06 11.99 7.16
CA LEU A 20 -12.25 12.94 6.06
C LEU A 20 -11.83 12.35 4.71
N VAL A 21 -10.66 11.72 4.66
CA VAL A 21 -10.13 11.12 3.41
C VAL A 21 -11.00 9.96 2.94
N CYS A 22 -11.43 9.07 3.84
CA CYS A 22 -12.29 7.95 3.50
C CYS A 22 -13.70 8.40 3.09
N ILE A 23 -14.31 9.38 3.77
CA ILE A 23 -15.61 9.92 3.35
C ILE A 23 -15.50 10.55 1.97
N LEU A 24 -14.46 11.37 1.74
CA LEU A 24 -14.25 11.99 0.44
C LEU A 24 -14.02 10.94 -0.65
N GLY A 25 -13.25 9.90 -0.36
CA GLY A 25 -13.04 8.76 -1.25
C GLY A 25 -14.34 8.02 -1.59
N ILE A 26 -15.18 7.75 -0.59
CA ILE A 26 -16.50 7.13 -0.76
C ILE A 26 -17.38 7.98 -1.67
N LEU A 27 -17.46 9.30 -1.42
CA LEU A 27 -18.26 10.22 -2.23
C LEU A 27 -17.79 10.26 -3.69
N VAL A 28 -16.47 10.36 -3.91
CA VAL A 28 -15.89 10.36 -5.26
C VAL A 28 -16.13 9.02 -5.97
N SER A 29 -15.96 7.89 -5.27
CA SER A 29 -16.24 6.56 -5.83
C SER A 29 -17.71 6.35 -6.16
N PHE A 30 -18.62 6.81 -5.29
CA PHE A 30 -20.05 6.74 -5.54
C PHE A 30 -20.45 7.58 -6.74
N TYR A 31 -19.94 8.81 -6.84
CA TYR A 31 -20.20 9.67 -7.99
C TYR A 31 -19.62 9.09 -9.29
N ALA A 32 -18.43 8.50 -9.25
CA ALA A 32 -17.86 7.81 -10.40
C ALA A 32 -18.72 6.63 -10.86
N TYR A 33 -19.23 5.83 -9.92
CA TYR A 33 -20.16 4.74 -10.22
C TYR A 33 -21.46 5.25 -10.87
N HIS A 34 -22.02 6.34 -10.33
CA HIS A 34 -23.20 6.98 -10.91
C HIS A 34 -22.94 7.47 -12.34
N VAL A 35 -21.85 8.18 -12.58
CA VAL A 35 -21.48 8.66 -13.93
C VAL A 35 -21.30 7.52 -14.91
N GLU A 36 -20.61 6.45 -14.52
CA GLU A 36 -20.41 5.27 -15.37
C GLU A 36 -21.75 4.61 -15.73
N THR A 37 -22.62 4.43 -14.74
CA THR A 37 -23.94 3.79 -14.93
C THR A 37 -24.87 4.64 -15.80
N GLU A 38 -24.95 5.95 -15.56
CA GLU A 38 -25.79 6.84 -16.37
C GLU A 38 -25.26 6.96 -17.80
N LYS A 39 -23.94 7.03 -17.98
CA LYS A 39 -23.34 7.09 -19.32
C LYS A 39 -23.52 5.79 -20.11
N GLU A 40 -23.56 4.65 -19.43
CA GLU A 40 -23.89 3.36 -20.05
C GLU A 40 -25.37 3.28 -20.46
N ARG A 41 -26.25 3.92 -19.70
CA ARG A 41 -27.69 3.96 -19.98
C ARG A 41 -28.06 4.95 -21.08
N ASP A 42 -27.44 6.13 -21.06
CA ASP A 42 -27.65 7.20 -22.03
C ASP A 42 -26.30 7.71 -22.55
N THR A 43 -26.03 7.42 -23.83
CA THR A 43 -24.81 7.86 -24.50
C THR A 43 -24.73 9.39 -24.64
N GLY A 44 -25.87 10.10 -24.54
CA GLY A 44 -25.97 11.55 -24.53
C GLY A 44 -25.67 12.20 -23.17
N TYR A 45 -25.62 11.43 -22.08
CA TYR A 45 -25.38 11.95 -20.74
C TYR A 45 -24.02 12.67 -20.64
N ARG A 46 -23.99 13.86 -20.02
CA ARG A 46 -22.76 14.61 -19.80
C ARG A 46 -22.57 14.84 -18.29
N ALA A 47 -21.48 14.31 -17.75
CA ALA A 47 -21.20 14.40 -16.33
C ALA A 47 -20.69 15.80 -15.95
N MET A 48 -20.87 16.18 -14.69
CA MET A 48 -20.37 17.46 -14.17
C MET A 48 -18.84 17.61 -14.28
N CYS A 49 -18.11 16.49 -14.29
CA CYS A 49 -16.65 16.52 -14.42
C CYS A 49 -16.17 16.43 -15.89
N ASP A 50 -17.08 16.48 -16.86
CA ASP A 50 -16.75 16.62 -18.29
C ASP A 50 -16.60 18.10 -18.67
N VAL A 51 -15.46 18.69 -18.36
CA VAL A 51 -15.15 20.12 -18.58
C VAL A 51 -14.91 20.40 -20.07
N SER A 52 -14.13 19.55 -20.74
CA SER A 52 -13.75 19.69 -22.15
C SER A 52 -13.53 18.32 -22.79
N ASP A 53 -13.29 18.29 -24.10
CA ASP A 53 -13.02 17.03 -24.81
C ASP A 53 -11.77 16.29 -24.33
N SER A 54 -10.79 17.03 -23.81
CA SER A 54 -9.56 16.52 -23.21
C SER A 54 -9.65 16.31 -21.70
N VAL A 55 -10.75 16.77 -21.07
CA VAL A 55 -11.02 16.66 -19.63
C VAL A 55 -12.40 16.03 -19.43
N SER A 56 -12.50 14.71 -19.61
CA SER A 56 -13.75 13.96 -19.46
C SER A 56 -13.58 12.70 -18.62
N CYS A 57 -14.32 12.62 -17.52
CA CYS A 57 -14.38 11.38 -16.73
C CYS A 57 -15.25 10.33 -17.41
N SER A 58 -16.32 10.76 -18.10
CA SER A 58 -17.24 9.85 -18.77
C SER A 58 -16.51 8.98 -19.80
N LYS A 59 -15.66 9.59 -20.64
CA LYS A 59 -14.81 8.86 -21.61
C LYS A 59 -13.87 7.87 -20.92
N VAL A 60 -13.35 8.22 -19.74
CA VAL A 60 -12.43 7.37 -18.98
C VAL A 60 -13.16 6.19 -18.35
N PHE A 61 -14.32 6.40 -17.73
CA PHE A 61 -15.08 5.35 -17.06
C PHE A 61 -15.75 4.37 -18.02
N THR A 62 -16.23 4.82 -19.19
CA THR A 62 -16.76 3.90 -20.22
C THR A 62 -15.67 3.22 -21.04
N SER A 63 -14.40 3.53 -20.80
CA SER A 63 -13.30 2.85 -21.48
C SER A 63 -13.16 1.40 -21.00
N ARG A 64 -12.47 0.56 -21.78
CA ARG A 64 -12.16 -0.82 -21.36
C ARG A 64 -11.43 -0.92 -20.02
N TRP A 65 -10.75 0.15 -19.61
CA TRP A 65 -9.98 0.21 -18.37
C TRP A 65 -10.82 0.64 -17.18
N GLY A 66 -12.02 1.19 -17.39
CA GLY A 66 -12.96 1.61 -16.35
C GLY A 66 -13.63 0.43 -15.62
N ARG A 67 -13.68 -0.75 -16.25
CA ARG A 67 -14.11 -2.01 -15.64
C ARG A 67 -12.96 -2.98 -15.40
N GLY A 68 -12.93 -3.56 -14.20
CA GLY A 68 -11.99 -4.61 -13.83
C GLY A 68 -10.52 -4.26 -14.10
N PHE A 69 -10.18 -2.96 -14.05
CA PHE A 69 -8.87 -2.41 -14.40
C PHE A 69 -8.40 -2.76 -15.83
N GLY A 70 -9.30 -3.21 -16.71
CA GLY A 70 -8.98 -3.75 -18.05
C GLY A 70 -8.17 -5.06 -18.06
N VAL A 71 -8.02 -5.70 -16.90
CA VAL A 71 -7.24 -6.94 -16.72
C VAL A 71 -8.14 -8.08 -16.24
N LEU A 72 -9.02 -7.82 -15.27
CA LEU A 72 -9.84 -8.86 -14.63
C LEU A 72 -10.79 -9.54 -15.62
N GLY A 73 -11.36 -8.79 -16.58
CA GLY A 73 -12.20 -9.37 -17.62
C GLY A 73 -11.48 -10.35 -18.54
N SER A 74 -10.16 -10.20 -18.72
CA SER A 74 -9.35 -11.12 -19.53
C SER A 74 -8.94 -12.38 -18.77
N ILE A 75 -8.79 -12.29 -17.44
CA ILE A 75 -8.36 -13.40 -16.57
C ILE A 75 -9.57 -14.24 -16.12
N PHE A 76 -10.61 -13.58 -15.62
CA PHE A 76 -11.76 -14.23 -15.00
C PHE A 76 -12.98 -14.33 -15.94
N GLY A 77 -12.92 -13.69 -17.10
CA GLY A 77 -14.00 -13.63 -18.08
C GLY A 77 -14.88 -12.39 -17.92
N LYS A 78 -15.42 -11.89 -19.04
CA LYS A 78 -16.18 -10.63 -19.09
C LYS A 78 -17.49 -10.67 -18.28
N ALA A 79 -18.10 -11.85 -18.17
CA ALA A 79 -19.33 -12.09 -17.41
C ALA A 79 -19.06 -12.45 -15.93
N SER A 80 -17.80 -12.47 -15.50
CA SER A 80 -17.45 -12.79 -14.12
C SER A 80 -17.93 -11.72 -13.16
N ALA A 81 -18.36 -12.13 -11.97
CA ALA A 81 -18.69 -11.23 -10.87
C ALA A 81 -17.51 -10.31 -10.48
N MET A 82 -16.27 -10.68 -10.83
CA MET A 82 -15.06 -9.88 -10.60
C MET A 82 -14.76 -8.87 -11.72
N ASN A 83 -15.61 -8.72 -12.72
CA ASN A 83 -15.47 -7.69 -13.75
C ASN A 83 -16.39 -6.49 -13.45
N GLN A 84 -16.24 -5.91 -12.27
CA GLN A 84 -17.03 -4.75 -11.83
C GLN A 84 -16.38 -3.42 -12.24
N PRO A 85 -17.16 -2.33 -12.28
CA PRO A 85 -16.63 -0.97 -12.33
C PRO A 85 -15.50 -0.72 -11.32
N ASN A 86 -14.44 -0.02 -11.72
CA ASN A 86 -13.32 0.33 -10.83
C ASN A 86 -13.80 1.14 -9.61
N SER A 87 -14.84 1.94 -9.80
CA SER A 87 -15.52 2.72 -8.77
C SER A 87 -16.08 1.85 -7.63
N VAL A 88 -16.53 0.62 -7.91
CA VAL A 88 -16.99 -0.35 -6.90
C VAL A 88 -15.83 -0.85 -6.05
N TYR A 89 -14.68 -1.16 -6.66
CA TYR A 89 -13.47 -1.52 -5.91
C TYR A 89 -12.96 -0.36 -5.05
N GLY A 90 -13.03 0.87 -5.57
CA GLY A 90 -12.73 2.08 -4.81
C GLY A 90 -13.65 2.25 -3.60
N LEU A 91 -14.96 2.10 -3.80
CA LEU A 91 -15.95 2.19 -2.72
C LEU A 91 -15.67 1.15 -1.62
N ALA A 92 -15.48 -0.12 -2.01
CA ALA A 92 -15.13 -1.19 -1.08
C ALA A 92 -13.83 -0.86 -0.33
N PHE A 93 -12.79 -0.42 -1.04
CA PHE A 93 -11.50 -0.04 -0.45
C PHE A 93 -11.65 1.05 0.63
N TYR A 94 -12.34 2.15 0.33
CA TYR A 94 -12.48 3.25 1.29
C TYR A 94 -13.33 2.86 2.50
N VAL A 95 -14.38 2.03 2.31
CA VAL A 95 -15.18 1.48 3.41
C VAL A 95 -14.33 0.56 4.28
N PHE A 96 -13.56 -0.36 3.70
CA PHE A 96 -12.66 -1.24 4.45
C PHE A 96 -11.59 -0.44 5.22
N GLN A 97 -10.99 0.56 4.59
CA GLN A 97 -10.01 1.46 5.21
C GLN A 97 -10.61 2.25 6.39
N MET A 98 -11.87 2.65 6.28
CA MET A 98 -12.60 3.32 7.36
C MET A 98 -12.83 2.35 8.53
N LEU A 99 -13.46 1.20 8.28
CA LEU A 99 -13.84 0.25 9.32
C LEU A 99 -12.63 -0.29 10.09
N LEU A 100 -11.59 -0.74 9.38
CA LEU A 100 -10.36 -1.23 10.00
C LEU A 100 -9.60 -0.10 10.71
N GLY A 101 -9.70 1.13 10.21
CA GLY A 101 -9.11 2.33 10.82
C GLY A 101 -9.68 2.67 12.20
N LEU A 102 -10.87 2.18 12.55
CA LEU A 102 -11.46 2.32 13.88
C LEU A 102 -10.85 1.34 14.90
N THR A 103 -10.16 0.29 14.45
CA THR A 103 -9.63 -0.78 15.31
C THR A 103 -8.15 -0.56 15.66
N VAL A 104 -7.75 -0.83 16.91
CA VAL A 104 -6.36 -0.64 17.38
C VAL A 104 -5.55 -1.95 17.34
N SER A 105 -5.75 -2.77 16.31
CA SER A 105 -5.06 -4.06 16.17
C SER A 105 -3.81 -3.95 15.26
N ALA A 106 -2.72 -4.63 15.63
CA ALA A 106 -1.53 -4.75 14.80
C ALA A 106 -1.85 -5.43 13.45
N MET A 107 -2.70 -6.46 13.47
CA MET A 107 -3.16 -7.14 12.25
C MET A 107 -3.97 -6.19 11.36
N ALA A 108 -4.82 -5.36 11.96
CA ALA A 108 -5.56 -4.34 11.21
C ALA A 108 -4.62 -3.31 10.58
N ALA A 109 -3.57 -2.87 11.29
CA ALA A 109 -2.58 -1.94 10.75
C ALA A 109 -1.81 -2.54 9.56
N LEU A 110 -1.46 -3.82 9.61
CA LEU A 110 -0.82 -4.52 8.49
C LEU A 110 -1.75 -4.62 7.28
N ILE A 111 -3.02 -5.00 7.47
CA ILE A 111 -4.02 -5.08 6.39
C ILE A 111 -4.26 -3.70 5.76
N LEU A 112 -4.39 -2.66 6.59
CA LEU A 112 -4.52 -1.28 6.12
C LEU A 112 -3.33 -0.86 5.26
N MET A 113 -2.11 -1.19 5.69
CA MET A 113 -0.88 -0.88 4.95
C MET A 113 -0.83 -1.63 3.61
N THR A 114 -1.00 -2.96 3.61
CA THR A 114 -0.91 -3.76 2.39
C THR A 114 -1.96 -3.36 1.36
N THR A 115 -3.21 -3.16 1.78
CA THR A 115 -4.28 -2.70 0.87
C THR A 115 -3.99 -1.30 0.32
N SER A 116 -3.39 -0.39 1.11
CA SER A 116 -2.99 0.93 0.61
C SER A 116 -1.84 0.88 -0.40
N ILE A 117 -0.86 -0.03 -0.23
CA ILE A 117 0.18 -0.28 -1.24
C ILE A 117 -0.45 -0.70 -2.57
N VAL A 118 -1.38 -1.66 -2.52
CA VAL A 118 -2.10 -2.12 -3.72
C VAL A 118 -2.86 -0.96 -4.38
N SER A 119 -3.53 -0.10 -3.61
CA SER A 119 -4.24 1.06 -4.17
C SER A 119 -3.31 2.07 -4.84
N VAL A 120 -2.11 2.31 -4.30
CA VAL A 120 -1.14 3.24 -4.89
C VAL A 120 -0.56 2.66 -6.17
N LEU A 121 -0.19 1.38 -6.19
CA LEU A 121 0.27 0.70 -7.41
C LEU A 121 -0.81 0.70 -8.49
N GLY A 122 -2.06 0.43 -8.12
CA GLY A 122 -3.20 0.54 -9.04
C GLY A 122 -3.42 1.96 -9.55
N SER A 123 -3.21 2.97 -8.71
CA SER A 123 -3.31 4.39 -9.10
C SER A 123 -2.22 4.80 -10.10
N LEU A 124 -0.99 4.35 -9.90
CA LEU A 124 0.12 4.57 -10.85
C LEU A 124 -0.17 3.92 -12.20
N TYR A 125 -0.68 2.68 -12.18
CA TYR A 125 -1.08 1.95 -13.36
C TYR A 125 -2.20 2.68 -14.14
N LEU A 126 -3.29 3.05 -13.47
CA LEU A 126 -4.39 3.78 -14.11
C LEU A 126 -3.98 5.20 -14.53
N GLY A 127 -3.07 5.85 -13.79
CA GLY A 127 -2.48 7.13 -14.17
C GLY A 127 -1.68 7.06 -15.47
N TYR A 128 -0.89 5.99 -15.64
CA TYR A 128 -0.21 5.70 -16.90
C TYR A 128 -1.20 5.56 -18.06
N ILE A 129 -2.26 4.76 -17.88
CA ILE A 129 -3.30 4.57 -18.91
C ILE A 129 -3.98 5.90 -19.27
N LEU A 130 -4.31 6.71 -18.26
CA LEU A 130 -4.97 8.00 -18.43
C LEU A 130 -4.12 8.97 -19.26
N TYR A 131 -2.81 9.03 -19.01
CA TYR A 131 -1.89 9.92 -19.72
C TYR A 131 -1.48 9.40 -21.11
N PHE A 132 -1.00 8.15 -21.21
CA PHE A 132 -0.39 7.63 -22.44
C PHE A 132 -1.39 6.97 -23.40
N VAL A 133 -2.40 6.28 -22.86
CA VAL A 133 -3.33 5.47 -23.68
C VAL A 133 -4.57 6.26 -24.02
N LEU A 134 -5.28 6.78 -23.00
CA LEU A 134 -6.53 7.51 -23.18
C LEU A 134 -6.30 8.97 -23.57
N LYS A 135 -5.15 9.57 -23.23
CA LYS A 135 -4.81 10.99 -23.46
C LYS A 135 -5.93 11.93 -23.00
N ASN A 136 -6.53 11.62 -21.86
CA ASN A 136 -7.65 12.37 -21.27
C ASN A 136 -7.34 12.66 -19.81
N PHE A 137 -7.63 13.86 -19.33
CA PHE A 137 -7.43 14.23 -17.94
C PHE A 137 -8.72 14.03 -17.13
N CYS A 138 -8.73 13.08 -16.19
CA CYS A 138 -9.89 12.82 -15.33
C CYS A 138 -9.63 13.36 -13.91
N ILE A 139 -10.33 14.45 -13.55
CA ILE A 139 -10.18 15.12 -12.25
C ILE A 139 -10.55 14.19 -11.09
N LEU A 140 -11.61 13.40 -11.23
CA LEU A 140 -12.02 12.42 -10.22
C LEU A 140 -10.93 11.37 -9.98
N CYS A 141 -10.31 10.89 -11.06
CA CYS A 141 -9.24 9.89 -11.01
C CYS A 141 -8.00 10.46 -10.31
N VAL A 142 -7.57 11.67 -10.70
CA VAL A 142 -6.45 12.35 -10.02
C VAL A 142 -6.75 12.57 -8.54
N THR A 143 -7.99 12.94 -8.22
CA THR A 143 -8.44 13.10 -6.82
C THR A 143 -8.31 11.79 -6.05
N THR A 144 -8.80 10.66 -6.58
CA THR A 144 -8.66 9.36 -5.89
C THR A 144 -7.21 8.94 -5.74
N TYR A 145 -6.33 9.24 -6.71
CA TYR A 145 -4.91 8.93 -6.61
C TYR A 145 -4.25 9.71 -5.46
N VAL A 146 -4.56 11.00 -5.33
CA VAL A 146 -4.09 11.83 -4.21
C VAL A 146 -4.60 11.29 -2.87
N LEU A 147 -5.88 10.93 -2.77
CA LEU A 147 -6.46 10.34 -1.56
C LEU A 147 -5.81 9.01 -1.18
N ASN A 148 -5.50 8.16 -2.16
CA ASN A 148 -4.80 6.88 -1.94
C ASN A 148 -3.39 7.09 -1.38
N VAL A 149 -2.65 8.09 -1.89
CA VAL A 149 -1.32 8.45 -1.37
C VAL A 149 -1.43 8.99 0.06
N ILE A 150 -2.43 9.83 0.36
CA ILE A 150 -2.65 10.34 1.72
C ILE A 150 -2.97 9.17 2.67
N LEU A 151 -3.85 8.23 2.29
CA LEU A 151 -4.15 7.04 3.09
C LEU A 151 -2.93 6.15 3.31
N PHE A 152 -2.10 5.95 2.29
CA PHE A 152 -0.84 5.22 2.41
C PHE A 152 0.07 5.86 3.47
N MET A 153 0.22 7.19 3.44
CA MET A 153 1.03 7.92 4.44
C MET A 153 0.44 7.82 5.85
N LEU A 154 -0.88 7.90 5.99
CA LEU A 154 -1.56 7.72 7.28
C LEU A 154 -1.37 6.29 7.83
N ASN A 155 -1.49 5.28 6.97
CA ASN A 155 -1.29 3.87 7.34
C ASN A 155 0.16 3.56 7.70
N TYR A 156 1.13 4.12 6.97
CA TYR A 156 2.54 4.01 7.29
C TYR A 156 2.84 4.60 8.68
N LYS A 157 2.40 5.85 8.94
CA LYS A 157 2.60 6.49 10.24
C LYS A 157 1.93 5.72 11.37
N ARG A 158 0.71 5.19 11.15
CA ARG A 158 0.01 4.35 12.13
C ARG A 158 0.77 3.07 12.43
N LEU A 159 1.29 2.39 11.42
CA LEU A 159 2.06 1.16 11.58
C LEU A 159 3.34 1.41 12.38
N VAL A 160 4.09 2.47 12.06
CA VAL A 160 5.28 2.89 12.81
C VAL A 160 4.93 3.23 14.25
N TYR A 161 3.88 4.02 14.47
CA TYR A 161 3.43 4.41 15.81
C TYR A 161 3.05 3.20 16.68
N LEU A 162 2.25 2.27 16.14
CA LEU A 162 1.85 1.07 16.86
C LEU A 162 3.04 0.15 17.14
N ASN A 163 4.00 0.06 16.22
CA ASN A 163 5.23 -0.71 16.43
C ASN A 163 6.06 -0.14 17.60
N GLU A 164 6.23 1.18 17.67
CA GLU A 164 6.95 1.83 18.76
C GLU A 164 6.21 1.73 20.10
N ALA A 165 4.88 1.89 20.10
CA ALA A 165 4.08 1.73 21.31
C ALA A 165 4.12 0.30 21.87
N TRP A 166 4.12 -0.70 20.99
CA TRP A 166 4.24 -2.11 21.35
C TRP A 166 5.61 -2.40 21.98
N LYS A 167 6.70 -1.86 21.41
CA LYS A 167 8.06 -1.94 22.00
C LYS A 167 8.13 -1.34 23.40
N GLN A 168 7.53 -0.17 23.62
CA GLN A 168 7.57 0.52 24.92
C GLN A 168 6.78 -0.19 26.02
N GLN A 169 5.71 -0.91 25.67
CA GLN A 169 4.95 -1.70 26.64
C GLN A 169 5.66 -3.01 26.97
N LEU A 170 6.28 -3.65 25.98
CA LEU A 170 7.13 -4.81 26.21
C LEU A 170 8.28 -4.44 27.18
N SER A 171 8.99 -3.34 26.92
CA SER A 171 10.07 -2.89 27.80
C SER A 171 9.63 -2.44 29.20
N ARG A 172 8.42 -1.85 29.35
CA ARG A 172 7.87 -1.49 30.69
C ARG A 172 7.40 -2.69 31.49
N ALA A 173 6.83 -3.70 30.83
CA ALA A 173 6.46 -4.95 31.48
C ALA A 173 7.70 -5.68 32.02
N GLU A 174 8.83 -5.56 31.33
CA GLU A 174 10.12 -6.16 31.71
C GLU A 174 10.85 -5.36 32.81
N MET A 175 10.77 -4.03 32.77
CA MET A 175 11.42 -3.15 33.76
C MET A 175 10.79 -3.24 35.16
N CYS A 176 9.58 -3.78 35.29
CA CYS A 176 9.00 -4.11 36.60
C CYS A 176 9.68 -5.33 37.26
N SER A 177 10.56 -6.06 36.55
CA SER A 177 11.22 -7.28 37.05
C SER A 177 12.71 -7.15 37.35
N TYR A 178 13.48 -6.21 36.79
CA TYR A 178 14.95 -6.24 36.90
C TYR A 178 15.62 -4.87 37.10
N GLN A 179 16.22 -4.67 38.28
CA GLN A 179 16.87 -3.41 38.69
C GLN A 179 18.34 -3.64 39.10
N LEU A 180 19.20 -4.35 38.32
CA LEU A 180 20.61 -4.54 38.74
C LEU A 180 21.76 -4.79 37.73
N ILE A 181 21.61 -4.88 36.39
CA ILE A 181 22.72 -5.35 35.53
C ILE A 181 22.90 -4.46 34.28
N CYS A 182 23.91 -3.57 34.21
CA CYS A 182 23.98 -2.59 33.10
C CYS A 182 25.34 -2.31 32.40
N VAL A 183 26.51 -2.82 32.85
CA VAL A 183 27.80 -2.28 32.32
C VAL A 183 28.44 -3.09 31.18
N SER A 184 28.19 -4.40 31.03
CA SER A 184 28.81 -5.26 30.01
C SER A 184 28.14 -5.24 28.61
N LEU A 185 27.06 -4.49 28.46
CA LEU A 185 26.05 -4.68 27.40
C LEU A 185 26.15 -3.70 26.23
N SER A 186 26.90 -2.62 26.43
CA SER A 186 27.00 -1.47 25.53
C SER A 186 27.80 -1.76 24.25
N LEU A 187 28.80 -2.65 24.31
CA LEU A 187 29.62 -3.01 23.14
C LEU A 187 28.88 -3.92 22.14
N SER A 188 27.99 -4.79 22.62
CA SER A 188 27.23 -5.73 21.77
C SER A 188 26.04 -5.05 21.07
N HIS A 189 25.45 -4.02 21.70
CA HIS A 189 24.37 -3.22 21.12
C HIS A 189 24.81 -2.39 19.91
N ALA A 190 26.05 -1.90 19.89
CA ALA A 190 26.60 -1.13 18.77
C ALA A 190 26.81 -1.98 17.50
N GLY A 191 27.16 -3.27 17.63
CA GLY A 191 27.33 -4.17 16.48
C GLY A 191 26.01 -4.59 15.81
N LEU A 192 24.95 -4.78 16.61
CA LEU A 192 23.65 -5.23 16.09
C LEU A 192 22.82 -4.09 15.47
N THR A 193 22.98 -2.85 15.94
CA THR A 193 22.34 -1.68 15.32
C THR A 193 22.93 -1.34 13.95
N VAL A 194 24.25 -1.44 13.78
CA VAL A 194 24.93 -1.24 12.49
C VAL A 194 24.49 -2.28 11.45
N SER A 195 24.32 -3.54 11.87
CA SER A 195 23.83 -4.61 10.97
C SER A 195 22.35 -4.49 10.60
N ALA A 196 21.51 -3.96 11.50
CA ALA A 196 20.10 -3.66 11.22
C ALA A 196 19.94 -2.46 10.26
N MET A 197 20.74 -1.40 10.43
CA MET A 197 20.77 -0.26 9.51
C MET A 197 21.23 -0.70 8.11
N ALA A 198 22.28 -1.54 8.03
CA ALA A 198 22.73 -2.10 6.77
C ALA A 198 21.65 -2.98 6.10
N ALA A 199 20.91 -3.78 6.88
CA ALA A 199 19.81 -4.61 6.35
C ALA A 199 18.63 -3.78 5.82
N LEU A 200 18.31 -2.65 6.48
CA LEU A 200 17.27 -1.73 6.01
C LEU A 200 17.68 -1.03 4.71
N ILE A 201 18.92 -0.55 4.63
CA ILE A 201 19.48 0.05 3.41
C ILE A 201 19.42 -0.98 2.27
N LEU A 202 19.90 -2.21 2.51
CA LEU A 202 19.83 -3.30 1.53
C LEU A 202 18.39 -3.63 1.10
N MET A 203 17.42 -3.58 2.01
CA MET A 203 16.02 -3.80 1.67
C MET A 203 15.49 -2.67 0.78
N THR A 204 15.76 -1.41 1.12
CA THR A 204 15.32 -0.26 0.33
C THR A 204 15.93 -0.25 -1.07
N THR A 205 17.23 -0.55 -1.21
CA THR A 205 17.88 -0.66 -2.52
C THR A 205 17.39 -1.85 -3.32
N SER A 206 17.06 -2.98 -2.68
CA SER A 206 16.44 -4.14 -3.33
C SER A 206 15.05 -3.82 -3.86
N ILE A 207 14.24 -3.08 -3.11
CA ILE A 207 12.90 -2.65 -3.55
C ILE A 207 13.03 -1.73 -4.78
N VAL A 208 13.90 -0.74 -4.73
CA VAL A 208 14.15 0.17 -5.86
C VAL A 208 14.66 -0.61 -7.08
N SER A 209 15.53 -1.61 -6.88
CA SER A 209 16.04 -2.47 -7.95
C SER A 209 14.94 -3.35 -8.58
N VAL A 210 14.05 -3.94 -7.77
CA VAL A 210 12.91 -4.74 -8.26
C VAL A 210 11.92 -3.85 -9.03
N LEU A 211 11.63 -2.65 -8.52
CA LEU A 211 10.74 -1.70 -9.21
C LEU A 211 11.34 -1.24 -10.53
N GLY A 212 12.64 -0.91 -10.56
CA GLY A 212 13.35 -0.56 -11.79
C GLY A 212 13.39 -1.72 -12.79
N SER A 213 13.58 -2.95 -12.31
CA SER A 213 13.59 -4.18 -13.11
C SER A 213 12.23 -4.48 -13.74
N LEU A 214 11.15 -4.34 -12.98
CA LEU A 214 9.77 -4.51 -13.48
C LEU A 214 9.42 -3.45 -14.51
N TYR A 215 9.86 -2.21 -14.31
CA TYR A 215 9.67 -1.12 -15.27
C TYR A 215 10.43 -1.35 -16.58
N LEU A 216 11.71 -1.72 -16.50
CA LEU A 216 12.53 -2.00 -17.67
C LEU A 216 12.03 -3.24 -18.43
N GLY A 217 11.61 -4.28 -17.71
CA GLY A 217 11.04 -5.50 -18.28
C GLY A 217 9.71 -5.24 -19.00
N TYR A 218 8.89 -4.36 -18.43
CA TYR A 218 7.68 -3.87 -19.08
C TYR A 218 8.01 -3.14 -20.39
N ILE A 219 8.99 -2.23 -20.40
CA ILE A 219 9.40 -1.53 -21.62
C ILE A 219 9.91 -2.52 -22.68
N LEU A 220 10.78 -3.45 -22.31
CA LEU A 220 11.36 -4.41 -23.26
C LEU A 220 10.29 -5.32 -23.87
N TYR A 221 9.36 -5.82 -23.06
CA TYR A 221 8.34 -6.76 -23.51
C TYR A 221 7.19 -6.08 -24.27
N PHE A 222 6.67 -4.94 -23.76
CA PHE A 222 5.49 -4.29 -24.32
C PHE A 222 5.79 -3.18 -25.34
N VAL A 223 6.89 -2.43 -25.17
CA VAL A 223 7.21 -1.29 -26.05
C VAL A 223 8.14 -1.72 -27.18
N LEU A 224 9.18 -2.50 -26.87
CA LEU A 224 10.19 -2.94 -27.85
C LEU A 224 9.90 -4.31 -28.47
N LYS A 225 8.90 -5.06 -27.97
CA LYS A 225 8.58 -6.45 -28.35
C LYS A 225 9.80 -7.39 -28.38
N ASN A 226 10.81 -7.13 -27.55
CA ASN A 226 12.05 -7.88 -27.53
C ASN A 226 12.16 -8.69 -26.23
N PHE A 227 12.49 -9.98 -26.37
CA PHE A 227 12.69 -10.86 -25.22
C PHE A 227 14.19 -10.94 -24.88
N CYS A 228 14.58 -10.28 -23.78
CA CYS A 228 15.96 -10.28 -23.30
C CYS A 228 16.12 -11.33 -22.19
N ILE A 229 16.71 -12.49 -22.51
CA ILE A 229 16.89 -13.58 -21.54
C ILE A 229 17.81 -13.20 -20.38
N LEU A 230 18.85 -12.38 -20.63
CA LEU A 230 19.73 -11.79 -19.61
C LEU A 230 18.99 -10.81 -18.67
N CYS A 231 17.94 -10.16 -19.17
CA CYS A 231 17.11 -9.24 -18.38
C CYS A 231 16.16 -10.05 -17.48
N VAL A 232 15.57 -11.12 -18.01
CA VAL A 232 14.73 -12.03 -17.23
C VAL A 232 15.55 -12.70 -16.11
N THR A 233 16.79 -13.12 -16.37
CA THR A 233 17.65 -13.71 -15.32
C THR A 233 18.00 -12.69 -14.24
N THR A 234 18.31 -11.43 -14.60
CA THR A 234 18.57 -10.37 -13.62
C THR A 234 17.32 -9.99 -12.80
N TYR A 235 16.12 -10.05 -13.38
CA TYR A 235 14.87 -9.80 -12.65
C TYR A 235 14.58 -10.89 -11.62
N VAL A 236 14.76 -12.15 -12.02
CA VAL A 236 14.63 -13.29 -11.11
C VAL A 236 15.65 -13.18 -9.97
N LEU A 237 16.90 -12.82 -10.28
CA LEU A 237 17.93 -12.59 -9.26
C LEU A 237 17.58 -11.43 -8.32
N ASN A 238 17.04 -10.31 -8.82
CA ASN A 238 16.62 -9.18 -7.99
C ASN A 238 15.45 -9.51 -7.05
N VAL A 239 14.51 -10.35 -7.51
CA VAL A 239 13.42 -10.87 -6.66
C VAL A 239 13.97 -11.82 -5.60
N ILE A 240 14.90 -12.73 -5.96
CA ILE A 240 15.56 -13.62 -5.00
C ILE A 240 16.33 -12.79 -3.96
N LEU A 241 17.07 -11.76 -4.37
CA LEU A 241 17.78 -10.82 -3.50
C LEU A 241 16.82 -10.08 -2.56
N PHE A 242 15.67 -9.61 -3.06
CA PHE A 242 14.64 -9.01 -2.23
C PHE A 242 14.11 -10.00 -1.17
N MET A 243 13.83 -11.25 -1.56
CA MET A 243 13.36 -12.28 -0.63
C MET A 243 14.42 -12.65 0.41
N LEU A 244 15.69 -12.75 0.02
CA LEU A 244 16.81 -13.00 0.94
C LEU A 244 17.03 -11.83 1.90
N ASN A 245 16.96 -10.58 1.42
CA ASN A 245 17.09 -9.39 2.26
C ASN A 245 15.89 -9.21 3.19
N TYR A 246 14.68 -9.53 2.74
CA TYR A 246 13.50 -9.60 3.59
C TYR A 246 13.67 -10.65 4.70
N LYS A 247 14.08 -11.87 4.35
CA LYS A 247 14.29 -12.95 5.31
C LYS A 247 15.42 -12.63 6.29
N ARG A 248 16.49 -11.98 5.83
CA ARG A 248 17.61 -11.50 6.66
C ARG A 248 17.17 -10.39 7.61
N LEU A 249 16.34 -9.46 7.15
CA LEU A 249 15.77 -8.41 8.00
C LEU A 249 14.88 -9.03 9.08
N VAL A 250 14.05 -10.02 8.72
CA VAL A 250 13.23 -10.77 9.68
C VAL A 250 14.11 -11.55 10.66
N TYR A 251 15.14 -12.26 10.19
CA TYR A 251 16.06 -12.99 11.07
C TYR A 251 16.82 -12.07 12.02
N LEU A 252 17.33 -10.94 11.54
CA LEU A 252 17.98 -9.93 12.39
C LEU A 252 17.00 -9.33 13.38
N ASN A 253 15.74 -9.13 12.98
CA ASN A 253 14.68 -8.68 13.88
C ASN A 253 14.39 -9.72 14.98
N GLU A 254 14.36 -11.01 14.63
CA GLU A 254 14.18 -12.10 15.61
C GLU A 254 15.43 -12.31 16.49
N ALA A 255 16.64 -12.23 15.95
CA ALA A 255 17.89 -12.32 16.72
C ALA A 255 18.06 -11.11 17.66
N TRP A 256 17.63 -9.92 17.23
CA TRP A 256 17.56 -8.73 18.07
C TRP A 256 16.55 -8.91 19.20
N LYS A 257 15.38 -9.51 18.91
CA LYS A 257 14.42 -9.91 19.96
C LYS A 257 14.99 -10.96 20.92
N GLN A 258 15.79 -11.92 20.46
CA GLN A 258 16.43 -12.92 21.34
C GLN A 258 17.55 -12.34 22.20
N GLN A 259 18.35 -11.40 21.67
CA GLN A 259 19.31 -10.68 22.50
C GLN A 259 18.62 -9.78 23.53
N LEU A 260 17.42 -9.27 23.22
CA LEU A 260 16.56 -8.62 24.19
C LEU A 260 16.06 -9.61 25.25
N SER A 261 15.65 -10.83 24.86
CA SER A 261 15.17 -11.85 25.80
C SER A 261 16.24 -12.41 26.72
N VAL A 262 17.48 -12.63 26.25
CA VAL A 262 18.62 -13.03 27.10
C VAL A 262 19.04 -11.91 28.06
N LYS A 263 18.67 -10.67 27.75
CA LYS A 263 18.87 -9.52 28.65
C LYS A 263 17.85 -9.49 29.82
N GLN A 264 16.82 -10.34 29.77
CA GLN A 264 15.70 -10.39 30.71
C GLN A 264 15.77 -11.54 31.72
N GLU A 265 16.76 -12.43 31.63
CA GLU A 265 17.11 -13.41 32.69
C GLU A 265 18.19 -12.83 33.61
#